data_AF-A0A942CVD9-F1
#
_entry.id   AF-A0A942CVD9-F1
#
_cell.length_a   1.000
_cell.length_b   1.000
_cell.length_c   1.000
_cell.angle_alpha   90.00
_cell.angle_beta   90.00
_cell.angle_gamma   90.00
#
_symmetry.space_group_name_H-M   'P 1'
#
loop_
_entity.id
_entity.type
_entity.pdbx_description
1 polymer ?
#
loop_
_entity_poly.entity_id
_entity_poly.type
_entity_poly.pdbx_seq_one_letter_code
_entity_poly.pdbx_strand_id
1 'polypeptide(L)'
;MREQTTFQRLWQSYGRIVLGLCIAALVVHDVFGTHGYLALRRTKEEIAKVKKDLSRLNKENAELQEEVIDLRTNPDKIEALARNGLGLARPGETIIKIPQGQQAEKPAQQKPE
;
A
#
# COMPACT_ATOMS: atom_id res chain seq x y z
N MET A 1 4.97 39.23 71.22
CA MET A 1 4.92 37.83 70.75
C MET A 1 4.01 37.67 69.51
N ARG A 2 4.30 38.37 68.38
CA ARG A 2 3.49 38.26 67.14
C ARG A 2 4.31 38.17 65.84
N GLU A 3 5.63 38.12 65.94
CA GLU A 3 6.53 38.19 64.78
C GLU A 3 6.88 36.81 64.18
N GLN A 4 6.62 35.71 64.89
CA GLN A 4 7.11 34.37 64.51
C GLN A 4 6.30 33.67 63.39
N THR A 5 5.07 34.11 63.08
CA THR A 5 4.18 33.37 62.16
C THR A 5 4.26 33.81 60.69
N THR A 6 4.94 34.93 60.41
CA THR A 6 5.09 35.48 59.06
C THR A 6 6.13 34.70 58.24
N PHE A 7 7.26 34.33 58.87
CA PHE A 7 8.35 33.61 58.22
C PHE A 7 7.93 32.23 57.71
N GLN A 8 7.09 31.54 58.49
CA GLN A 8 6.60 30.20 58.16
C GLN A 8 5.60 30.22 56.99
N ARG A 9 4.76 31.26 56.89
CA ARG A 9 3.84 31.45 55.76
C ARG A 9 4.59 31.82 54.47
N LEU A 10 5.66 32.59 54.59
CA LEU A 10 6.53 32.92 53.45
C LEU A 10 7.18 31.66 52.88
N TRP A 11 7.82 30.83 53.71
CA TRP A 11 8.38 29.54 53.28
C TRP A 11 7.35 28.60 52.64
N GLN A 12 6.14 28.52 53.19
CA GLN A 12 5.05 27.74 52.60
C GLN A 12 4.58 28.30 51.26
N SER A 13 4.47 29.62 51.11
CA SER A 13 4.06 30.26 49.86
C SER A 13 5.10 30.08 48.75
N TYR A 14 6.39 30.20 49.08
CA TYR A 14 7.48 29.93 48.14
C TYR A 14 7.50 28.45 47.72
N GLY A 15 7.27 27.52 48.65
CA GLY A 15 7.14 26.09 48.33
C GLY A 15 6.00 25.79 47.36
N ARG A 16 4.83 26.44 47.54
CA ARG A 16 3.68 26.29 46.62
C ARG A 16 3.95 26.86 45.23
N ILE A 17 4.64 28.00 45.14
CA ILE A 17 5.03 28.61 43.86
C ILE A 17 6.03 27.70 43.13
N VAL A 18 7.07 27.24 43.81
CA VAL A 18 8.08 26.34 43.23
C VAL A 18 7.44 25.02 42.76
N LEU A 19 6.55 24.44 43.57
CA LEU A 19 5.82 23.23 43.20
C LEU A 19 4.94 23.46 41.96
N GLY A 20 4.21 24.57 41.91
CA GLY A 20 3.40 24.94 40.74
C GLY A 20 4.25 25.12 39.48
N LEU A 21 5.43 25.74 39.61
CA LEU A 21 6.36 25.97 38.50
C LEU A 21 6.96 24.65 38.00
N CYS A 22 7.32 23.73 38.89
CA CYS A 22 7.77 22.38 38.52
C CYS A 22 6.68 21.60 37.78
N ILE A 23 5.42 21.64 38.25
CA ILE A 23 4.29 20.97 37.58
C ILE A 23 4.07 21.59 36.19
N ALA A 24 4.08 22.92 36.09
CA ALA A 24 3.94 23.61 34.82
C ALA A 24 5.07 23.25 33.84
N ALA A 25 6.31 23.18 34.31
CA ALA A 25 7.46 22.77 33.50
C ALA A 25 7.33 21.32 33.02
N LEU A 26 6.84 20.40 33.85
CA LEU A 26 6.56 19.01 33.45
C LEU A 26 5.46 18.94 32.39
N VAL A 27 4.36 19.69 32.55
CA VAL A 27 3.28 19.74 31.55
C VAL A 27 3.77 20.31 30.23
N VAL A 28 4.55 21.39 30.26
CA VAL A 28 5.15 21.97 29.05
C VAL A 28 6.12 20.98 28.41
N HIS A 29 6.97 20.31 29.18
CA HIS A 29 7.89 19.30 28.65
C HIS A 29 7.16 18.10 28.04
N ASP A 30 6.08 17.64 28.65
CA ASP A 30 5.27 16.52 28.14
C ASP A 30 4.54 16.89 26.84
N VAL A 31 4.06 18.13 26.74
CA VAL A 31 3.36 18.65 25.57
C VAL A 31 4.32 19.02 24.42
N PHE A 32 5.47 19.63 24.74
CA PHE A 32 6.46 20.11 23.77
C PHE A 32 7.63 19.13 23.53
N GLY A 33 7.70 18.03 24.28
CA GLY A 33 8.68 16.97 24.11
C GLY A 33 8.51 16.28 22.76
N THR A 34 9.60 15.71 22.23
CA THR A 34 9.68 15.05 20.91
C THR A 34 8.67 13.91 20.68
N HIS A 35 7.96 13.47 21.72
CA HIS A 35 6.88 12.46 21.71
C HIS A 35 5.55 12.98 22.28
N GLY A 36 5.36 14.31 22.38
CA GLY A 36 4.16 14.91 22.94
C GLY A 36 2.89 14.63 22.11
N TYR A 37 1.72 14.85 22.72
CA TYR A 37 0.38 14.55 22.15
C TYR A 37 0.16 15.05 20.70
N LEU A 38 0.85 16.12 20.29
CA LEU A 38 0.85 16.62 18.92
C LEU A 38 1.50 15.67 17.90
N ALA A 39 2.63 15.04 18.26
CA ALA A 39 3.33 14.08 17.39
C ALA A 39 2.48 12.81 17.18
N LEU A 40 1.76 12.38 18.22
CA LEU A 40 0.84 11.24 18.17
C LEU A 40 -0.36 11.47 17.23
N ARG A 41 -0.83 12.72 17.11
CA ARG A 41 -1.92 13.04 16.18
C ARG A 41 -1.49 12.94 14.72
N ARG A 42 -0.31 13.47 14.36
CA ARG A 42 0.20 13.39 12.99
C ARG A 42 0.49 11.95 12.56
N THR A 43 1.10 11.16 13.44
CA THR A 43 1.34 9.73 13.17
C THR A 43 0.05 8.93 13.02
N LYS A 44 -1.00 9.23 13.79
CA LYS A 44 -2.31 8.57 13.62
C LYS A 44 -2.95 8.89 12.26
N GLU A 45 -2.84 10.12 11.78
CA GLU A 45 -3.37 10.50 10.47
C GLU A 45 -2.60 9.85 9.31
N GLU A 46 -1.27 9.77 9.41
CA GLU A 46 -0.44 9.06 8.42
C GLU A 46 -0.76 7.57 8.38
N ILE A 47 -0.87 6.91 9.55
CA ILE A 47 -1.26 5.50 9.65
C ILE A 47 -2.66 5.28 9.02
N ALA A 48 -3.61 6.19 9.27
CA ALA A 48 -4.95 6.08 8.71
C ALA A 48 -4.96 6.21 7.18
N LYS A 49 -4.17 7.12 6.61
CA LYS A 49 -4.02 7.28 5.15
C LYS A 49 -3.42 6.03 4.51
N VAL A 50 -2.28 5.56 5.03
CA VAL A 50 -1.59 4.38 4.49
C VAL A 50 -2.48 3.14 4.57
N LYS A 51 -3.22 2.96 5.68
CA LYS A 51 -4.15 1.83 5.82
C LYS A 51 -5.31 1.89 4.82
N LYS A 52 -5.82 3.09 4.52
CA LYS A 52 -6.87 3.28 3.52
C LYS A 52 -6.36 2.93 2.12
N ASP A 53 -5.15 3.36 1.78
CA ASP A 53 -4.54 3.05 0.48
C ASP A 53 -4.25 1.56 0.32
N LEU A 54 -3.76 0.92 1.39
CA LEU A 54 -3.56 -0.53 1.41
C LEU A 54 -4.87 -1.29 1.19
N SER A 55 -5.95 -0.86 1.86
CA SER A 55 -7.27 -1.47 1.68
C SER A 55 -7.80 -1.31 0.26
N ARG A 56 -7.59 -0.14 -0.36
CA ARG A 56 -7.98 0.12 -1.75
C ARG A 56 -7.19 -0.78 -2.70
N LEU A 57 -5.87 -0.82 -2.54
CA LEU A 57 -4.99 -1.59 -3.42
C LEU A 57 -5.21 -3.10 -3.30
N ASN A 58 -5.51 -3.62 -2.10
CA ASN A 58 -5.88 -5.02 -1.91
C ASN A 58 -7.20 -5.37 -2.60
N LYS A 59 -8.18 -4.45 -2.58
CA LYS A 59 -9.45 -4.65 -3.27
C LYS A 59 -9.27 -4.65 -4.79
N GLU A 60 -8.51 -3.68 -5.33
CA GLU A 60 -8.17 -3.62 -6.75
C GLU A 60 -7.41 -4.88 -7.20
N ASN A 61 -6.46 -5.38 -6.39
CA ASN A 61 -5.77 -6.64 -6.69
C ASN A 61 -6.72 -7.84 -6.70
N ALA A 62 -7.64 -7.92 -5.74
CA ALA A 62 -8.60 -9.02 -5.67
C ALA A 62 -9.52 -9.03 -6.90
N GLU A 63 -10.01 -7.86 -7.32
CA GLU A 63 -10.84 -7.70 -8.52
C GLU A 63 -10.06 -8.07 -9.80
N LEU A 64 -8.82 -7.61 -9.94
CA LEU A 64 -7.98 -7.95 -11.09
C LEU A 64 -7.60 -9.44 -11.11
N GLN A 65 -7.41 -10.07 -9.94
CA GLN A 65 -7.16 -11.51 -9.86
C GLN A 65 -8.39 -12.32 -10.26
N GLU A 66 -9.58 -11.90 -9.83
CA GLU A 66 -10.84 -12.50 -10.24
C GLU A 66 -11.06 -12.35 -11.75
N GLU A 67 -10.79 -11.16 -12.32
CA GLU A 67 -10.83 -10.92 -13.76
C GLU A 67 -9.81 -11.79 -14.51
N VAL A 68 -8.59 -11.91 -14.01
CA VAL A 68 -7.59 -12.83 -14.59
C VAL A 68 -8.08 -14.27 -14.53
N ILE A 69 -8.63 -14.72 -13.40
CA ILE A 69 -9.15 -16.07 -13.24
C ILE A 69 -10.31 -16.31 -14.20
N ASP A 70 -11.28 -15.39 -14.30
CA ASP A 70 -12.40 -15.47 -15.24
C ASP A 70 -11.91 -15.53 -16.70
N LEU A 71 -10.98 -14.65 -17.08
CA LEU A 71 -10.32 -14.64 -18.39
C LEU A 71 -9.52 -15.93 -18.64
N ARG A 72 -9.01 -16.58 -17.59
CA ARG A 72 -8.20 -17.81 -17.65
C ARG A 72 -9.01 -19.09 -17.57
N THR A 73 -10.29 -19.04 -17.18
CA THR A 73 -11.09 -20.25 -16.91
C THR A 73 -11.47 -21.03 -18.18
N ASN A 74 -11.22 -20.49 -19.38
CA ASN A 74 -11.24 -21.26 -20.63
C ASN A 74 -9.81 -21.54 -21.15
N PRO A 75 -9.26 -22.76 -20.93
CA PRO A 75 -7.90 -23.10 -21.36
C PRO A 75 -7.67 -22.95 -22.86
N ASP A 76 -8.71 -23.14 -23.68
CA ASP A 76 -8.66 -22.97 -25.14
C ASP A 76 -8.40 -21.52 -25.56
N LYS A 77 -8.89 -20.53 -24.80
CA LYS A 77 -8.68 -19.11 -25.10
C LYS A 77 -7.26 -18.65 -24.76
N ILE A 78 -6.69 -19.17 -23.67
CA ILE A 78 -5.29 -18.91 -23.32
C ILE A 78 -4.36 -19.54 -24.36
N GLU A 79 -4.65 -20.78 -24.78
CA GLU A 79 -3.86 -21.48 -25.80
C GLU A 79 -3.90 -20.71 -27.14
N ALA A 80 -5.06 -20.19 -27.53
CA ALA A 80 -5.19 -19.35 -28.72
C ALA A 80 -4.39 -18.04 -28.61
N LEU A 81 -4.39 -17.37 -27.46
CA LEU A 81 -3.61 -16.15 -27.26
C LEU A 81 -2.10 -16.43 -27.22
N ALA A 82 -1.68 -17.52 -26.58
CA ALA A 82 -0.29 -17.94 -26.54
C ALA A 82 0.24 -18.27 -27.95
N ARG A 83 -0.54 -18.99 -28.75
CA ARG A 83 -0.17 -19.37 -30.12
C ARG A 83 -0.19 -18.20 -31.10
N ASN A 84 -1.25 -17.38 -31.08
CA ASN A 84 -1.45 -16.32 -32.08
C ASN A 84 -0.82 -14.97 -31.69
N GLY A 85 -0.84 -14.61 -30.40
CA GLY A 85 -0.39 -13.30 -29.92
C GLY A 85 1.06 -13.29 -29.45
N LEU A 86 1.54 -14.40 -28.88
CA LEU A 86 2.89 -14.51 -28.32
C LEU A 86 3.80 -15.47 -29.10
N GLY A 87 3.25 -16.23 -30.06
CA GLY A 87 3.98 -17.22 -30.85
C GLY A 87 4.56 -18.36 -30.02
N LEU A 88 3.98 -18.65 -28.86
CA LEU A 88 4.42 -19.69 -27.93
C LEU A 88 3.84 -21.05 -28.34
N ALA A 89 4.65 -22.09 -28.23
CA ALA A 89 4.28 -23.47 -28.52
C ALA A 89 4.56 -24.37 -27.30
N ARG A 90 3.84 -25.49 -27.18
CA ARG A 90 4.00 -26.44 -26.05
C ARG A 90 5.36 -27.16 -26.18
N PRO A 91 6.01 -27.60 -25.09
CA PRO A 91 7.23 -28.41 -25.19
C PRO A 91 7.02 -29.64 -26.09
N GLY A 92 7.75 -29.70 -27.21
CA GLY A 92 7.59 -30.74 -28.24
C GLY A 92 6.92 -30.28 -29.55
N GLU A 93 6.39 -29.06 -29.62
CA GLU A 93 5.85 -28.45 -30.85
C GLU A 93 6.90 -27.56 -31.54
N THR A 94 6.92 -27.55 -32.88
CA THR A 94 7.85 -26.73 -33.70
C THR A 94 7.09 -25.59 -34.38
N ILE A 95 7.54 -24.35 -34.18
CA ILE A 95 6.95 -23.15 -34.78
C ILE A 95 7.43 -23.03 -36.25
N ILE A 96 6.50 -23.13 -37.20
CA ILE A 96 6.78 -22.97 -38.64
C ILE A 96 6.35 -21.57 -39.08
N LYS A 97 7.30 -20.72 -39.47
CA LYS A 97 7.02 -19.39 -40.06
C LYS A 97 7.09 -19.51 -41.58
N ILE A 98 5.96 -19.35 -42.25
CA ILE A 98 5.88 -19.41 -43.71
C ILE A 98 6.25 -18.03 -44.27
N PRO A 99 7.33 -17.88 -45.05
CA PRO A 99 7.65 -16.62 -45.71
C PRO A 99 6.61 -16.31 -46.79
N GLN A 100 6.16 -15.06 -46.87
CA GLN A 100 5.07 -14.61 -47.76
C GLN A 100 5.36 -14.73 -49.27
N GLY A 101 6.49 -15.33 -49.67
CA GLY A 101 6.86 -15.61 -51.05
C GLY A 101 6.42 -16.97 -51.60
N GLN A 102 5.77 -17.83 -50.81
CA GLN A 102 5.39 -19.20 -51.24
C GLN A 102 3.89 -19.52 -51.11
N GLN A 103 3.03 -18.52 -50.96
CA GLN A 103 1.59 -18.73 -50.89
C GLN A 103 0.89 -18.81 -52.26
N ALA A 104 1.66 -18.85 -53.34
CA ALA A 104 1.18 -19.12 -54.68
C ALA A 104 1.76 -20.45 -55.18
N GLU A 105 1.14 -21.56 -54.76
CA GLU A 105 1.06 -22.83 -55.51
C GLU A 105 0.27 -23.83 -54.65
N LYS A 106 -1.03 -23.58 -54.48
CA LYS A 106 -1.96 -24.70 -54.32
C LYS A 106 -2.10 -25.32 -55.71
N PRO A 107 -1.70 -26.59 -55.93
CA PRO A 107 -1.91 -27.24 -57.22
C PRO A 107 -3.42 -27.26 -57.47
N ALA A 108 -3.83 -26.77 -58.64
CA ALA A 108 -5.19 -26.89 -59.12
C ALA A 108 -5.59 -28.37 -59.04
N GLN A 109 -6.43 -28.72 -58.07
CA GLN A 109 -7.18 -29.96 -58.06
C GLN A 109 -8.30 -29.80 -59.10
N GLN A 110 -7.91 -29.84 -60.37
CA GLN A 110 -8.75 -30.37 -61.43
C GLN A 110 -8.72 -31.89 -61.26
N LYS A 111 -9.84 -32.46 -60.79
CA LYS A 111 -10.11 -33.89 -60.89
C LYS A 111 -11.19 -34.08 -61.97
N PRO A 112 -11.05 -35.06 -62.87
CA PRO A 112 -11.82 -35.16 -64.09
C PRO A 112 -13.16 -35.89 -63.89
N GLU A 113 -13.95 -35.79 -64.96
CA GLU A 113 -15.27 -36.39 -65.27
C GLU A 113 -16.52 -35.57 -64.86
#